data_AF-A0A1L9VG88-F1
#
_entry.id   AF-A0A1L9VG88-F1
#
_cell.length_a   1.000
_cell.length_b   1.000
_cell.length_c   1.000
_cell.angle_alpha   90.00
_cell.angle_beta   90.00
_cell.angle_gamma   90.00
#
_symmetry.space_group_name_H-M   'P 1'
#
loop_
_entity.id
_entity.type
_entity.pdbx_description
1 polymer ?
#
loop_
_entity_poly.entity_id
_entity_poly.type
_entity_poly.pdbx_seq_one_letter_code
_entity_poly.pdbx_strand_id
1 'polypeptide(L)'
;MKLCFVTVGATASFELLLQYVFNKTFLSALKQHGYTHLLVQYGKDGQAICENFTKNNPEGSEARHGIEIAGFDFNQAGLGEEMRLAQANAEFDQEGGMIISHAGSILEAMRLGVPLVVVPNPSLKDNHQKELANELQKQGYVIASNVKEVFEAVSEAEALRSHMLRWPPVRRRNQRQPTLEQVMSDELGFVD
;
A
#
# COMPACT_ATOMS: atom_id res chain seq x y z
N MET A 1 -2.28 -4.75 15.88
CA MET A 1 -2.86 -3.86 14.83
C MET A 1 -2.32 -4.24 13.46
N LYS A 2 -3.14 -4.26 12.40
CA LYS A 2 -2.66 -4.47 11.01
C LYS A 2 -3.23 -3.41 10.07
N LEU A 3 -2.35 -2.61 9.45
CA LEU A 3 -2.70 -1.41 8.68
C LEU A 3 -2.63 -1.62 7.17
N CYS A 4 -3.66 -1.18 6.46
CA CYS A 4 -3.60 -0.90 5.02
C CYS A 4 -3.43 0.61 4.83
N PHE A 5 -2.28 1.05 4.33
CA PHE A 5 -2.05 2.46 4.01
C PHE A 5 -2.29 2.69 2.52
N VAL A 6 -3.14 3.66 2.17
CA VAL A 6 -3.45 4.03 0.77
C VAL A 6 -2.99 5.45 0.51
N THR A 7 -2.23 5.67 -0.55
CA THR A 7 -1.82 7.01 -1.00
C THR A 7 -2.13 7.24 -2.46
N VAL A 8 -2.94 8.28 -2.72
CA VAL A 8 -3.31 8.71 -4.08
C VAL A 8 -2.45 9.84 -4.63
N GLY A 9 -1.52 10.35 -3.82
CA GLY A 9 -0.58 11.41 -4.17
C GLY A 9 -1.09 12.79 -3.81
N ALA A 10 -0.20 13.77 -3.93
CA ALA A 10 -0.50 15.16 -3.59
C ALA A 10 -1.08 15.96 -4.75
N THR A 11 -0.68 15.63 -5.98
CA THR A 11 -0.77 16.55 -7.12
C THR A 11 -1.95 16.30 -8.05
N ALA A 12 -2.40 15.05 -8.17
CA ALA A 12 -3.51 14.67 -9.04
C ALA A 12 -4.61 13.98 -8.22
N SER A 13 -5.87 14.29 -8.54
CA SER A 13 -7.00 13.60 -7.93
C SER A 13 -7.08 12.16 -8.44
N PHE A 14 -7.50 11.26 -7.55
CA PHE A 14 -7.76 9.86 -7.89
C PHE A 14 -9.03 9.37 -7.21
N GLU A 15 -10.13 10.08 -7.43
CA GLU A 15 -11.44 9.80 -6.82
C GLU A 15 -11.89 8.36 -7.03
N LEU A 16 -11.62 7.81 -8.23
CA LEU A 16 -11.91 6.43 -8.55
C LEU A 16 -11.26 5.45 -7.55
N LEU A 17 -9.99 5.64 -7.19
CA LEU A 17 -9.34 4.79 -6.20
C LEU A 17 -10.00 4.92 -4.83
N LEU A 18 -10.29 6.16 -4.40
CA LEU A 18 -10.98 6.42 -3.14
C LEU A 18 -12.35 5.72 -3.05
N GLN A 19 -13.15 5.80 -4.12
CA GLN A 19 -14.45 5.13 -4.19
C GLN A 19 -14.33 3.61 -4.03
N TYR A 20 -13.29 2.99 -4.58
CA TYR A 20 -13.10 1.55 -4.48
C TYR A 20 -12.50 1.10 -3.14
N VAL A 21 -11.59 1.86 -2.53
CA VAL A 21 -11.04 1.50 -1.21
C VAL A 21 -12.03 1.72 -0.07
N PHE A 22 -13.06 2.55 -0.25
CA PHE A 22 -14.16 2.70 0.71
C PHE A 22 -15.35 1.78 0.43
N ASN A 23 -15.32 0.98 -0.63
CA ASN A 23 -16.45 0.11 -0.95
C ASN A 23 -16.50 -1.13 -0.05
N LYS A 24 -17.69 -1.74 0.00
CA LYS A 24 -17.95 -2.96 0.79
C LYS A 24 -17.00 -4.11 0.46
N THR A 25 -16.72 -4.31 -0.82
CA THR A 25 -15.92 -5.44 -1.32
C THR A 25 -14.48 -5.35 -0.81
N PHE A 26 -13.87 -4.17 -0.89
CA PHE A 26 -12.51 -3.91 -0.43
C PHE A 26 -12.40 -4.00 1.09
N LEU A 27 -13.30 -3.34 1.84
CA LEU A 27 -13.30 -3.39 3.31
C LEU A 27 -13.53 -4.81 3.84
N SER A 28 -14.39 -5.59 3.16
CA SER A 28 -14.57 -7.01 3.46
C SER A 28 -13.30 -7.83 3.19
N ALA A 29 -12.60 -7.56 2.08
CA ALA A 29 -11.34 -8.24 1.76
C ALA A 29 -10.26 -7.93 2.82
N LEU A 30 -10.13 -6.66 3.24
CA LEU A 30 -9.25 -6.26 4.34
C LEU A 30 -9.56 -7.06 5.61
N LYS A 31 -10.82 -7.09 6.03
CA LYS A 31 -11.24 -7.83 7.23
C LYS A 31 -10.89 -9.33 7.15
N GLN A 32 -11.14 -9.96 6.00
CA GLN A 32 -10.84 -11.38 5.78
C GLN A 32 -9.36 -11.71 5.94
N HIS A 33 -8.47 -10.76 5.63
CA HIS A 33 -7.02 -10.89 5.77
C HIS A 33 -6.47 -10.31 7.09
N GLY A 34 -7.34 -10.05 8.07
CA GLY A 34 -6.98 -9.62 9.43
C GLY A 34 -6.58 -8.16 9.55
N TYR A 35 -6.79 -7.34 8.51
CA TYR A 35 -6.59 -5.91 8.63
C TYR A 35 -7.62 -5.32 9.58
N THR A 36 -7.16 -4.38 10.41
CA THR A 36 -8.02 -3.68 11.37
C THR A 36 -8.10 -2.19 11.08
N HIS A 37 -7.12 -1.64 10.36
CA HIS A 37 -7.03 -0.21 10.08
C HIS A 37 -6.84 0.05 8.58
N LEU A 38 -7.46 1.12 8.11
CA LEU A 38 -7.29 1.70 6.78
C LEU A 38 -6.96 3.19 6.95
N LEU A 39 -5.75 3.57 6.57
CA LEU A 39 -5.31 4.97 6.55
C LEU A 39 -5.22 5.44 5.11
N VAL A 40 -5.89 6.54 4.78
CA VAL A 40 -5.99 7.04 3.41
C VAL A 40 -5.44 8.46 3.29
N GLN A 41 -4.31 8.61 2.61
CA GLN A 41 -3.86 9.88 2.08
C GLN A 41 -4.67 10.18 0.81
N TYR A 42 -5.69 11.04 0.92
CA TYR A 42 -6.70 11.25 -0.11
C TYR A 42 -6.33 12.35 -1.12
N GLY A 43 -5.27 13.10 -0.87
CA GLY A 43 -4.72 14.06 -1.81
C GLY A 43 -5.66 15.21 -2.17
N LYS A 44 -5.38 15.84 -3.31
CA LYS A 44 -6.19 16.96 -3.80
C LYS A 44 -7.60 16.47 -4.15
N ASP A 45 -8.60 17.20 -3.66
CA ASP A 45 -10.04 16.98 -3.91
C ASP A 45 -10.63 15.68 -3.31
N GLY A 46 -9.85 14.88 -2.58
CA GLY A 46 -10.30 13.63 -1.96
C GLY A 46 -10.99 13.78 -0.59
N GLN A 47 -10.88 14.95 0.05
CA GLN A 47 -11.39 15.20 1.41
C GLN A 47 -12.89 14.93 1.51
N ALA A 48 -13.68 15.47 0.57
CA ALA A 48 -15.13 15.31 0.58
C ALA A 48 -15.56 13.84 0.50
N ILE A 49 -14.82 13.00 -0.24
CA ILE A 49 -15.11 11.56 -0.34
C ILE A 49 -14.88 10.87 1.01
N CYS A 50 -13.73 11.14 1.63
CA CYS A 50 -13.36 10.56 2.92
C CYS A 50 -14.31 11.02 4.04
N GLU A 51 -14.62 12.31 4.11
CA GLU A 51 -15.54 12.87 5.12
C GLU A 51 -16.97 12.37 4.94
N ASN A 52 -17.48 12.33 3.70
CA ASN A 52 -18.82 11.81 3.43
C ASN A 52 -18.94 10.34 3.84
N PHE A 53 -17.93 9.52 3.53
CA PHE A 53 -17.92 8.12 3.97
C PHE A 53 -17.92 8.02 5.50
N THR A 54 -17.02 8.73 6.16
CA THR A 54 -16.83 8.67 7.63
C THR A 54 -18.06 9.20 8.38
N LYS A 55 -18.70 10.24 7.88
CA LYS A 55 -19.92 10.84 8.46
C LYS A 55 -21.14 9.93 8.33
N ASN A 56 -21.30 9.29 7.16
CA ASN A 56 -22.44 8.39 6.92
C ASN A 56 -22.26 7.02 7.58
N ASN A 57 -21.02 6.64 7.87
CA ASN A 57 -20.67 5.35 8.46
C ASN A 57 -19.82 5.62 9.70
N PRO A 58 -20.43 5.87 10.88
CA PRO A 58 -19.69 6.11 12.11
C PRO A 58 -18.87 4.88 12.53
N GLU A 59 -17.95 5.06 13.48
CA GLU A 59 -17.18 3.96 14.06
C GLU A 59 -18.09 2.85 14.59
N GLY A 60 -17.68 1.60 14.34
CA GLY A 60 -18.47 0.42 14.69
C GLY A 60 -19.65 0.11 13.75
N SER A 61 -19.96 0.95 12.76
CA SER A 61 -21.01 0.65 11.79
C SER A 61 -20.68 -0.57 10.93
N GLU A 62 -21.71 -1.35 10.56
CA GLU A 62 -21.54 -2.57 9.73
C GLU A 62 -20.87 -2.27 8.39
N ALA A 63 -21.10 -1.09 7.83
CA ALA A 63 -20.52 -0.64 6.57
C ALA A 63 -18.99 -0.53 6.62
N ARG A 64 -18.39 -0.32 7.80
CA ARG A 64 -16.93 -0.33 7.97
C ARG A 64 -16.33 -1.72 8.04
N HIS A 65 -17.15 -2.76 8.15
CA HIS A 65 -16.68 -4.15 8.33
C HIS A 65 -15.80 -4.38 9.58
N GLY A 66 -15.82 -3.47 10.56
CA GLY A 66 -14.93 -3.52 11.72
C GLY A 66 -13.52 -2.96 11.44
N ILE A 67 -13.36 -2.21 10.34
CA ILE A 67 -12.13 -1.48 10.02
C ILE A 67 -12.20 -0.07 10.59
N GLU A 68 -11.17 0.33 11.33
CA GLU A 68 -10.94 1.71 11.72
C GLU A 68 -10.40 2.49 10.53
N ILE A 69 -11.03 3.63 10.22
CA ILE A 69 -10.75 4.38 8.99
C ILE A 69 -10.39 5.80 9.37
N ALA A 70 -9.22 6.23 8.92
CA ALA A 70 -8.73 7.59 9.04
C ALA A 70 -8.23 8.08 7.68
N GLY A 71 -8.29 9.39 7.46
CA GLY A 71 -7.74 9.97 6.24
C GLY A 71 -7.20 11.37 6.46
N PHE A 72 -6.24 11.74 5.62
CA PHE A 72 -5.58 13.05 5.63
C PHE A 72 -5.22 13.49 4.22
N ASP A 73 -4.91 14.77 4.07
CA ASP A 73 -4.68 15.42 2.78
C ASP A 73 -3.23 15.24 2.29
N PHE A 74 -2.34 16.19 2.55
CA PHE A 74 -0.95 16.20 2.14
C PHE A 74 -0.08 16.53 3.34
N ASN A 75 0.92 15.68 3.60
CA ASN A 75 1.90 15.92 4.63
C ASN A 75 3.17 16.55 4.02
N GLN A 76 3.48 17.79 4.40
CA GLN A 76 4.69 18.49 3.94
C GLN A 76 5.99 17.81 4.36
N ALA A 77 5.97 17.01 5.43
CA ALA A 77 7.12 16.24 5.90
C ALA A 77 7.38 14.97 5.07
N GLY A 78 6.54 14.66 4.07
CA GLY A 78 6.56 13.41 3.31
C GLY A 78 5.61 12.36 3.90
N LEU A 79 5.66 11.14 3.37
CA LEU A 79 4.77 10.02 3.78
C LEU A 79 5.50 8.95 4.59
N GLY A 80 6.78 9.16 4.92
CA GLY A 80 7.62 8.14 5.52
C GLY A 80 7.10 7.62 6.86
N GLU A 81 6.55 8.49 7.72
CA GLU A 81 5.97 8.08 9.01
C GLU A 81 4.72 7.20 8.78
N GLU A 82 3.81 7.64 7.92
CA GLU A 82 2.57 6.92 7.64
C GLU A 82 2.83 5.59 6.94
N MET A 83 3.81 5.53 6.03
CA MET A 83 4.22 4.28 5.41
C MET A 83 4.88 3.32 6.43
N ARG A 84 5.67 3.83 7.40
CA ARG A 84 6.26 3.01 8.47
C ARG A 84 5.20 2.38 9.39
N LEU A 85 4.02 2.97 9.52
CA LEU A 85 2.89 2.35 10.23
C LEU A 85 2.41 1.04 9.57
N ALA A 86 2.81 0.77 8.32
CA ALA A 86 2.54 -0.51 7.67
C ALA A 86 3.63 -1.57 7.96
N GLN A 87 4.76 -1.22 8.57
CA GLN A 87 5.78 -2.19 8.97
C GLN A 87 5.36 -2.95 10.24
N ALA A 88 5.88 -4.17 10.42
CA ALA A 88 5.68 -4.87 11.69
C ALA A 88 6.50 -4.19 12.79
N ASN A 89 5.91 -4.00 13.96
CA ASN A 89 6.60 -3.50 15.14
C ASN A 89 6.11 -4.24 16.39
N ALA A 90 6.97 -5.08 16.97
CA ALA A 90 6.65 -5.92 18.11
C ALA A 90 6.42 -5.11 19.41
N GLU A 91 7.03 -3.93 19.55
CA GLU A 91 6.86 -3.09 20.74
C GLU A 91 5.44 -2.53 20.86
N PHE A 92 4.77 -2.33 19.72
CA PHE A 92 3.42 -1.79 19.64
C PHE A 92 2.35 -2.83 19.24
N ASP A 93 2.69 -4.13 19.31
CA ASP A 93 1.82 -5.23 18.85
C ASP A 93 1.27 -4.98 17.42
N GLN A 94 2.13 -4.45 16.55
CA GLN A 94 1.81 -4.08 15.19
C GLN A 94 2.27 -5.18 14.24
N GLU A 95 1.29 -5.83 13.61
CA GLU A 95 1.52 -6.79 12.55
C GLU A 95 1.90 -6.06 11.26
N GLY A 96 2.62 -6.77 10.38
CA GLY A 96 2.96 -6.27 9.07
C GLY A 96 1.71 -5.96 8.25
N GLY A 97 1.54 -4.70 7.89
CA GLY A 97 0.52 -4.16 7.00
C GLY A 97 0.96 -4.11 5.53
N MET A 98 0.18 -3.43 4.69
CA MET A 98 0.52 -3.22 3.27
C MET A 98 0.34 -1.76 2.87
N ILE A 99 0.94 -1.41 1.73
CA ILE A 99 0.79 -0.09 1.12
C ILE A 99 0.13 -0.23 -0.25
N ILE A 100 -0.87 0.60 -0.54
CA ILE A 100 -1.45 0.78 -1.87
C ILE A 100 -1.06 2.17 -2.36
N SER A 101 -0.33 2.23 -3.46
CA SER A 101 0.23 3.48 -3.97
C SER A 101 -0.13 3.67 -5.45
N HIS A 102 -0.51 4.88 -5.82
CA HIS A 102 -0.38 5.33 -7.21
C HIS A 102 1.10 5.61 -7.51
N ALA A 103 1.54 5.41 -8.75
CA ALA A 103 2.95 5.16 -9.09
C ALA A 103 4.02 6.19 -8.66
N GLY A 104 3.66 7.33 -8.08
CA GLY A 104 4.59 8.37 -7.61
C GLY A 104 5.41 8.00 -6.37
N SER A 105 4.91 7.13 -5.49
CA SER A 105 5.58 6.79 -4.21
C SER A 105 6.06 5.34 -4.14
N ILE A 106 6.25 4.69 -5.29
CA ILE A 106 6.63 3.26 -5.35
C ILE A 106 7.99 3.02 -4.69
N LEU A 107 9.02 3.80 -5.06
CA LEU A 107 10.38 3.55 -4.60
C LEU A 107 10.53 3.78 -3.08
N GLU A 108 9.87 4.80 -2.54
CA GLU A 108 9.85 5.08 -1.10
C GLU A 108 9.19 3.92 -0.34
N ALA A 109 8.03 3.45 -0.81
CA ALA A 109 7.31 2.35 -0.19
C ALA A 109 8.06 1.01 -0.29
N MET A 110 8.74 0.72 -1.40
CA MET A 110 9.49 -0.53 -1.58
C MET A 110 10.61 -0.67 -0.54
N ARG A 111 11.28 0.43 -0.16
CA ARG A 111 12.39 0.42 0.82
C ARG A 111 11.97 -0.14 2.18
N LEU A 112 10.69 -0.06 2.52
CA LEU A 112 10.15 -0.52 3.79
C LEU A 112 9.98 -2.05 3.86
N GLY A 113 10.13 -2.76 2.74
CA GLY A 113 9.99 -4.21 2.68
C GLY A 113 8.61 -4.72 3.08
N VAL A 114 7.58 -3.88 2.93
CA VAL A 114 6.17 -4.25 3.10
C VAL A 114 5.54 -4.58 1.75
N PRO A 115 4.53 -5.45 1.68
CA PRO A 115 3.80 -5.69 0.44
C PRO A 115 3.27 -4.38 -0.14
N LEU A 116 3.57 -4.15 -1.41
CA LEU A 116 3.19 -2.95 -2.15
C LEU A 116 2.28 -3.31 -3.31
N VAL A 117 1.09 -2.72 -3.30
CA VAL A 117 0.15 -2.74 -4.43
C VAL A 117 0.27 -1.42 -5.17
N VAL A 118 0.57 -1.49 -6.46
CA VAL A 118 0.64 -0.33 -7.35
C VAL A 118 -0.64 -0.25 -8.16
N VAL A 119 -1.38 0.85 -8.02
CA VAL A 119 -2.60 1.13 -8.78
C VAL A 119 -2.37 2.36 -9.67
N PRO A 120 -2.03 2.18 -10.97
CA PRO A 120 -1.81 3.29 -11.87
C PRO A 120 -3.08 4.15 -12.03
N ASN A 121 -2.92 5.47 -12.11
CA ASN A 121 -4.05 6.37 -12.36
C ASN A 121 -4.32 6.47 -13.88
N PRO A 122 -5.43 5.92 -14.39
CA PRO A 122 -5.72 5.92 -15.83
C PRO A 122 -6.07 7.31 -16.37
N SER A 123 -6.40 8.26 -15.50
CA SER A 123 -6.73 9.64 -15.88
C SER A 123 -5.49 10.50 -16.14
N LEU A 124 -4.31 10.04 -15.71
CA LEU A 124 -3.04 10.67 -16.05
C LEU A 124 -2.56 10.14 -17.39
N LYS A 125 -2.09 11.03 -18.26
CA LYS A 125 -1.76 10.73 -19.68
C LYS A 125 -0.54 9.82 -19.86
N ASP A 126 0.11 9.42 -18.77
CA ASP A 126 1.38 8.72 -18.80
C ASP A 126 1.19 7.23 -18.53
N ASN A 127 1.07 6.45 -19.60
CA ASN A 127 1.10 4.97 -19.55
C ASN A 127 2.37 4.42 -18.87
N HIS A 128 3.40 5.24 -18.69
CA HIS A 128 4.62 4.90 -17.98
C HIS A 128 4.40 4.41 -16.55
N GLN A 129 3.36 4.91 -15.85
CA GLN A 129 3.02 4.39 -14.52
C GLN A 129 2.67 2.90 -14.56
N LYS A 130 1.92 2.50 -15.59
CA LYS A 130 1.52 1.11 -15.80
C LYS A 130 2.69 0.25 -16.27
N GLU A 131 3.55 0.78 -17.13
CA GLU A 131 4.78 0.08 -17.57
C GLU A 131 5.69 -0.22 -16.40
N LEU A 132 5.95 0.77 -15.54
CA LEU A 132 6.75 0.59 -14.32
C LEU A 132 6.13 -0.43 -13.37
N ALA A 133 4.82 -0.32 -13.10
CA ALA A 133 4.10 -1.27 -12.24
C ALA A 133 4.21 -2.71 -12.78
N ASN A 134 4.02 -2.89 -14.09
CA ASN A 134 4.13 -4.19 -14.74
C ASN A 134 5.55 -4.76 -14.65
N GLU A 135 6.57 -3.93 -14.83
CA GLU A 135 7.96 -4.38 -14.80
C GLU A 135 8.38 -4.80 -13.39
N LEU A 136 7.99 -4.03 -12.36
CA LEU A 136 8.22 -4.38 -10.97
C LEU A 136 7.45 -5.65 -10.56
N GLN A 137 6.23 -5.84 -11.06
CA GLN A 137 5.46 -7.07 -10.83
C GLN A 137 6.14 -8.29 -11.44
N LYS A 138 6.66 -8.20 -12.68
CA LYS A 138 7.39 -9.31 -13.31
C LYS A 138 8.62 -9.73 -12.50
N GLN A 139 9.27 -8.77 -11.85
CA GLN A 139 10.40 -9.03 -10.96
C GLN A 139 9.99 -9.52 -9.56
N GLY A 140 8.67 -9.55 -9.27
CA GLY A 140 8.12 -10.06 -8.03
C GLY A 140 8.23 -9.08 -6.85
N TYR A 141 8.40 -7.78 -7.13
CA TYR A 141 8.54 -6.76 -6.08
C TYR A 141 7.22 -6.15 -5.63
N VAL A 142 6.24 -6.07 -6.53
CA VAL A 142 4.95 -5.41 -6.28
C VAL A 142 3.82 -6.21 -6.89
N ILE A 143 2.60 -5.91 -6.46
CA ILE A 143 1.38 -6.32 -7.15
C ILE A 143 0.88 -5.13 -7.97
N ALA A 144 0.77 -5.28 -9.28
CA ALA A 144 0.15 -4.29 -10.16
C ALA A 144 -1.34 -4.59 -10.28
N SER A 145 -2.18 -3.66 -9.86
CA SER A 145 -3.64 -3.79 -9.91
C SER A 145 -4.28 -2.62 -10.63
N ASN A 146 -5.50 -2.80 -11.10
CA ASN A 146 -6.33 -1.70 -11.54
C ASN A 146 -7.36 -1.35 -10.45
N VAL A 147 -7.94 -0.16 -10.56
CA VAL A 147 -8.86 0.34 -9.53
C VAL A 147 -10.05 -0.60 -9.28
N LYS A 148 -10.55 -1.29 -10.32
CA LYS A 148 -11.73 -2.13 -10.20
C LYS A 148 -11.47 -3.42 -9.44
N GLU A 149 -10.24 -3.92 -9.52
CA GLU A 149 -9.78 -5.19 -8.97
C GLU A 149 -8.87 -4.99 -7.73
N VAL A 150 -8.81 -3.78 -7.18
CA VAL A 150 -7.96 -3.46 -6.02
C VAL A 150 -8.29 -4.32 -4.78
N PHE A 151 -9.50 -4.88 -4.71
CA PHE A 151 -9.89 -5.82 -3.66
C PHE A 151 -9.23 -7.19 -3.81
N GLU A 152 -8.97 -7.66 -5.04
CA GLU A 152 -8.26 -8.92 -5.30
C GLU A 152 -6.78 -8.79 -4.90
N ALA A 153 -6.21 -7.61 -5.14
CA ALA A 153 -4.84 -7.29 -4.78
C ALA A 153 -4.54 -7.41 -3.28
N VAL A 154 -5.55 -7.34 -2.40
CA VAL A 154 -5.40 -7.60 -0.95
C VAL A 154 -4.90 -9.03 -0.71
N SER A 155 -5.49 -10.01 -1.39
CA SER A 155 -5.10 -11.41 -1.25
C SER A 155 -3.72 -11.66 -1.85
N GLU A 156 -3.46 -11.08 -3.01
CA GLU A 156 -2.17 -11.17 -3.69
C GLU A 156 -1.04 -10.51 -2.89
N ALA A 157 -1.30 -9.39 -2.21
CA ALA A 157 -0.33 -8.73 -1.34
C ALA A 157 0.06 -9.61 -0.14
N GLU A 158 -0.89 -10.37 0.43
CA GLU A 158 -0.59 -11.32 1.51
C GLU A 158 0.17 -12.55 1.02
N ALA A 159 -0.11 -13.01 -0.20
CA ALA A 159 0.71 -14.02 -0.86
C ALA A 159 2.14 -13.50 -1.08
N LEU A 160 2.27 -12.27 -1.60
CA LEU A 160 3.56 -11.59 -1.78
C LEU A 160 4.32 -11.48 -0.47
N ARG A 161 3.67 -11.08 0.63
CA ARG A 161 4.28 -11.04 1.98
C ARG A 161 4.93 -12.38 2.34
N SER A 162 4.21 -13.47 2.11
CA SER A 162 4.70 -14.82 2.40
C SER A 162 5.92 -15.18 1.56
N HIS A 163 6.03 -14.66 0.34
CA HIS A 163 7.23 -14.78 -0.50
C HIS A 163 8.37 -13.88 -0.02
N MET A 164 8.10 -12.62 0.35
CA MET A 164 9.09 -11.68 0.87
C MET A 164 9.75 -12.17 2.17
N LEU A 165 8.98 -12.78 3.08
CA LEU A 165 9.51 -13.39 4.30
C LEU A 165 10.41 -14.62 4.05
N ARG A 166 10.36 -15.21 2.85
CA ARG A 166 11.19 -16.35 2.43
C ARG A 166 12.41 -15.92 1.60
N TRP A 167 12.55 -14.63 1.29
CA TRP A 167 13.63 -14.01 0.52
C TRP A 167 14.74 -13.49 1.46
N PRO A 168 16.06 -13.49 1.10
CA PRO A 168 16.69 -13.47 -0.23
C PRO A 168 16.92 -14.84 -0.87
N PRO A 169 17.18 -14.93 -2.19
CA PRO A 169 17.62 -16.17 -2.82
C PRO A 169 18.95 -16.51 -2.20
N VAL A 170 19.14 -17.79 -1.85
CA VAL A 170 20.40 -18.29 -1.32
C VAL A 170 21.51 -18.01 -2.34
N ARG A 171 22.28 -16.93 -2.17
CA ARG A 171 23.59 -16.79 -2.81
C ARG A 171 24.59 -17.65 -2.03
N ARG A 172 25.41 -18.38 -2.77
CA ARG A 172 26.38 -19.41 -2.34
C ARG A 172 26.94 -19.22 -0.92
N ARG A 173 26.62 -20.17 -0.03
CA ARG A 173 27.25 -20.69 1.21
C ARG A 173 28.22 -19.88 2.10
N ASN A 174 28.69 -18.67 1.75
CA ASN A 174 29.75 -17.96 2.50
C ASN A 174 29.53 -16.44 2.69
N GLN A 175 28.32 -15.91 2.49
CA GLN A 175 28.00 -14.50 2.83
C GLN A 175 26.75 -14.43 3.72
N ARG A 176 26.73 -13.46 4.66
CA ARG A 176 25.55 -13.12 5.46
C ARG A 176 24.36 -12.84 4.53
N GLN A 177 23.18 -13.32 4.87
CA GLN A 177 21.95 -13.09 4.09
C GLN A 177 21.63 -11.58 4.07
N PRO A 178 21.55 -10.95 2.88
CA PRO A 178 21.16 -9.55 2.80
C PRO A 178 19.65 -9.38 3.02
N THR A 179 19.23 -8.32 3.70
CA THR A 179 17.80 -7.95 3.79
C THR A 179 17.27 -7.49 2.43
N LEU A 180 15.95 -7.47 2.25
CA LEU A 180 15.34 -6.92 1.02
C LEU A 180 15.80 -5.48 0.77
N GLU A 181 15.91 -4.68 1.83
CA GLU A 181 16.45 -3.32 1.79
C GLU A 181 17.88 -3.28 1.23
N GLN A 182 18.76 -4.19 1.68
CA GLN A 182 20.13 -4.29 1.18
C GLN A 182 20.18 -4.73 -0.29
N VAL A 183 19.36 -5.71 -0.69
CA VAL A 183 19.25 -6.13 -2.10
C VAL A 183 18.75 -4.98 -2.96
N MET A 184 17.78 -4.22 -2.47
CA MET A 184 17.29 -3.04 -3.19
C MET A 184 18.36 -1.95 -3.29
N SER A 185 19.11 -1.68 -2.23
CA SER A 185 20.23 -0.73 -2.28
C SER A 185 21.29 -1.17 -3.31
N ASP A 186 21.66 -2.45 -3.31
CA ASP A 186 22.68 -3.02 -4.19
C ASP A 186 22.24 -3.09 -5.67
N GLU A 187 21.01 -3.54 -5.96
CA GLU A 187 20.53 -3.78 -7.33
C GLU A 187 19.93 -2.53 -7.98
N LEU A 188 19.30 -1.65 -7.20
CA LEU A 188 18.66 -0.42 -7.71
C LEU A 188 19.53 0.84 -7.51
N GLY A 189 20.71 0.69 -6.89
CA GLY A 189 21.69 1.77 -6.74
C GLY A 189 21.28 2.88 -5.77
N PHE A 190 20.51 2.54 -4.73
CA PHE A 190 20.13 3.53 -3.72
C PHE A 190 21.28 3.78 -2.76
N VAL A 191 21.90 4.96 -2.87
CA VAL A 191 22.83 5.50 -1.88
C VAL A 191 22.02 6.29 -0.86
N ASP A 192 22.24 6.02 0.42
CA ASP A 192 21.60 6.69 1.57
C ASP A 192 21.74 8.22 1.53
#